data_AF-A0A3M1IL60-F1
#
_entry.id   AF-A0A3M1IL60-F1
#
_cell.length_a   1.000
_cell.length_b   1.000
_cell.length_c   1.000
_cell.angle_alpha   90.00
_cell.angle_beta   90.00
_cell.angle_gamma   90.00
#
_symmetry.space_group_name_H-M   'P 1'
#
loop_
_entity.id
_entity.type
_entity.pdbx_description
1 polymer ?
#
loop_
_entity_poly.entity_id
_entity_poly.type
_entity_poly.pdbx_seq_one_letter_code
_entity_poly.pdbx_strand_id
1 'polypeptide(L)'
;MKHTDFIKDLLTKPLTGGLSLLLLLSVTHLAQAQDCDNNCIGTLDQPLNVTLNTTCDATILTSMVVPDTAACPGPKNLVVRDSFNRLIGQGVDAAPIEGDTLVGQRLSVTITDQASGSVCVGFIRLFDNSAPRLGDCPELTVSCLDDYSPAALGIPTVTDNCNAGLVPTFIDEIILRDCLTDTAAIVLRQWTADDGHGQVARCTQRIHVIRASAMAVSFPEDVLLSCDNPDISPDSTGVPLLNNMPLMHGDLCGLLVEYQDDTTFICQDYMFRVDRQWTVTENCTDFSETATQVIIVADNSGPSLSCPPPTQLVFSTDSDECSATIA
;
A
#
# COMPACT_ATOMS: atom_id res chain seq x y z
N MET A 1 -47.23 -79.95 -20.60
CA MET A 1 -47.79 -80.21 -21.94
C MET A 1 -49.29 -80.40 -21.80
N LYS A 2 -50.09 -79.69 -22.61
CA LYS A 2 -51.56 -79.52 -22.54
C LYS A 2 -51.99 -78.51 -21.45
N HIS A 3 -52.88 -77.53 -21.64
CA HIS A 3 -53.96 -77.34 -22.62
C HIS A 3 -54.25 -75.82 -22.80
N THR A 4 -54.50 -75.43 -24.05
CA THR A 4 -55.41 -74.36 -24.56
C THR A 4 -56.78 -74.37 -23.83
N ASP A 5 -57.66 -73.36 -23.76
CA ASP A 5 -57.83 -72.06 -24.42
C ASP A 5 -59.01 -71.31 -23.73
N PHE A 6 -58.90 -69.98 -23.59
CA PHE A 6 -59.89 -68.93 -23.95
C PHE A 6 -61.29 -68.71 -23.29
N ILE A 7 -61.57 -67.40 -23.06
CA ILE A 7 -62.84 -66.64 -23.17
C ILE A 7 -63.69 -66.29 -21.90
N LYS A 8 -63.58 -64.99 -21.53
CA LYS A 8 -64.59 -63.94 -21.27
C LYS A 8 -65.65 -64.05 -20.16
N ASP A 9 -65.54 -63.07 -19.26
CA ASP A 9 -66.51 -62.02 -18.90
C ASP A 9 -67.96 -62.36 -18.50
N LEU A 10 -68.19 -62.03 -17.22
CA LEU A 10 -69.20 -61.10 -16.68
C LEU A 10 -70.66 -61.54 -16.50
N LEU A 11 -71.14 -61.14 -15.31
CA LEU A 11 -72.54 -60.88 -14.90
C LEU A 11 -73.33 -62.16 -14.53
N THR A 12 -74.08 -62.27 -13.45
CA THR A 12 -74.64 -61.33 -12.46
C THR A 12 -75.40 -62.20 -11.45
N LYS A 13 -75.36 -61.87 -10.15
CA LYS A 13 -76.54 -61.61 -9.29
C LYS A 13 -76.22 -61.73 -7.78
N PRO A 14 -76.99 -61.03 -6.93
CA PRO A 14 -76.47 -60.42 -5.71
C PRO A 14 -77.08 -60.97 -4.41
N LEU A 15 -76.41 -60.57 -3.33
CA LEU A 15 -76.89 -60.29 -1.96
C LEU A 15 -77.77 -61.29 -1.22
N THR A 16 -77.25 -61.74 -0.07
CA THR A 16 -77.79 -61.64 1.31
C THR A 16 -76.90 -62.58 2.14
N GLY A 17 -76.25 -62.25 3.26
CA GLY A 17 -76.32 -61.21 4.26
C GLY A 17 -75.75 -61.88 5.52
N GLY A 18 -74.71 -61.33 6.17
CA GLY A 18 -74.12 -62.03 7.32
C GLY A 18 -72.86 -61.40 7.89
N LEU A 19 -73.08 -60.51 8.87
CA LEU A 19 -72.22 -60.16 10.01
C LEU A 19 -70.79 -59.66 9.77
N SER A 20 -70.67 -58.36 9.99
CA SER A 20 -69.45 -57.58 10.23
C SER A 20 -68.69 -58.08 11.47
N LEU A 21 -67.42 -58.43 11.28
CA LEU A 21 -66.41 -58.51 12.33
C LEU A 21 -65.23 -57.64 11.87
N LEU A 22 -65.25 -56.36 12.24
CA LEU A 22 -64.14 -55.43 11.99
C LEU A 22 -62.93 -55.86 12.85
N LEU A 23 -61.96 -56.51 12.22
CA LEU A 23 -60.63 -56.72 12.77
C LEU A 23 -59.82 -55.43 12.53
N LEU A 24 -59.75 -54.56 13.53
CA LEU A 24 -58.83 -53.43 13.54
C LEU A 24 -57.40 -53.97 13.66
N LEU A 25 -56.73 -54.19 12.54
CA LEU A 25 -55.27 -54.30 12.49
C LEU A 25 -54.70 -52.91 12.77
N SER A 26 -54.39 -52.64 14.04
CA SER A 26 -53.48 -51.57 14.42
C SER A 26 -52.10 -51.91 13.85
N VAL A 27 -51.77 -51.34 12.69
CA VAL A 27 -50.40 -51.26 12.22
C VAL A 27 -49.68 -50.31 13.17
N THR A 28 -49.09 -50.84 14.23
CA THR A 28 -48.08 -50.12 14.98
C THR A 28 -46.89 -49.95 14.04
N HIS A 29 -46.81 -48.79 13.39
CA HIS A 29 -45.55 -48.33 12.82
C HIS A 29 -44.57 -48.27 13.97
N LEU A 30 -43.70 -49.28 14.06
CA LEU A 30 -42.43 -49.17 14.76
C LEU A 30 -41.70 -48.02 14.06
N ALA A 31 -41.83 -46.81 14.61
CA ALA A 31 -40.86 -45.77 14.38
C ALA A 31 -39.54 -46.33 14.92
N GLN A 32 -38.72 -46.93 14.05
CA GLN A 32 -37.30 -47.01 14.35
C GLN A 32 -36.88 -45.55 14.51
N ALA A 33 -36.60 -45.14 15.75
CA ALA A 33 -35.83 -43.94 15.98
C ALA A 33 -34.49 -44.18 15.29
N GLN A 34 -34.34 -43.66 14.07
CA GLN A 34 -33.06 -43.60 13.41
C GLN A 34 -32.21 -42.71 14.30
N ASP A 35 -31.14 -43.30 14.85
CA ASP A 35 -30.20 -42.59 15.73
C ASP A 35 -29.40 -41.63 14.86
N CYS A 36 -29.97 -40.44 14.66
CA CYS A 36 -29.40 -39.40 13.83
C CYS A 36 -28.33 -38.64 14.63
N ASP A 37 -27.18 -39.26 14.86
CA ASP A 37 -26.04 -38.55 15.44
C ASP A 37 -25.23 -37.88 14.32
N ASN A 38 -25.45 -36.57 14.11
CA ASN A 38 -24.68 -35.81 13.14
C ASN A 38 -23.22 -35.75 13.62
N ASN A 39 -22.28 -36.36 12.91
CA ASN A 39 -20.87 -36.26 13.28
C ASN A 39 -20.19 -35.13 12.51
N CYS A 40 -20.12 -33.94 13.11
CA CYS A 40 -19.44 -32.79 12.52
C CYS A 40 -17.92 -33.00 12.49
N ILE A 41 -17.27 -32.67 11.38
CA ILE A 41 -15.80 -32.65 11.23
C ILE A 41 -15.22 -31.25 11.45
N GLY A 42 -13.91 -31.21 11.66
CA GLY A 42 -13.16 -30.00 11.99
C GLY A 42 -13.17 -29.75 13.49
N THR A 43 -11.99 -29.64 14.08
CA THR A 43 -11.80 -29.35 15.51
C THR A 43 -11.23 -27.96 15.72
N LEU A 44 -11.19 -27.47 16.96
CA LEU A 44 -10.54 -26.20 17.29
C LEU A 44 -9.07 -26.16 16.85
N ASP A 45 -8.36 -27.28 17.00
CA ASP A 45 -6.94 -27.40 16.66
C ASP A 45 -6.71 -27.69 15.17
N GLN A 46 -7.67 -28.37 14.52
CA GLN A 46 -7.64 -28.73 13.10
C GLN A 46 -8.98 -28.37 12.44
N PRO A 47 -9.23 -27.06 12.21
CA PRO A 47 -10.44 -26.63 11.53
C PRO A 47 -10.40 -27.03 10.05
N LEU A 48 -11.56 -27.20 9.44
CA LEU A 48 -11.68 -27.42 8.00
C LEU A 48 -11.40 -26.12 7.24
N ASN A 49 -10.57 -26.17 6.21
CA ASN A 49 -10.27 -25.00 5.39
C ASN A 49 -11.40 -24.76 4.38
N VAL A 50 -11.91 -23.52 4.35
CA VAL A 50 -12.91 -23.07 3.39
C VAL A 50 -12.33 -21.91 2.61
N THR A 51 -12.22 -22.07 1.29
CA THR A 51 -11.71 -21.04 0.39
C THR A 51 -12.80 -20.06 0.00
N LEU A 52 -12.48 -18.77 0.06
CA LEU A 52 -13.37 -17.70 -0.36
C LEU A 52 -13.38 -17.56 -1.88
N ASN A 53 -14.53 -17.13 -2.43
CA ASN A 53 -14.69 -16.94 -3.86
C ASN A 53 -14.15 -15.56 -4.30
N THR A 54 -14.38 -15.22 -5.56
CA THR A 54 -13.93 -13.94 -6.17
C THR A 54 -14.64 -12.70 -5.62
N THR A 55 -15.71 -12.84 -4.84
CA THR A 55 -16.40 -11.75 -4.15
C THR A 55 -16.12 -11.74 -2.64
N CYS A 56 -15.12 -12.50 -2.20
CA CYS A 56 -14.80 -12.75 -0.80
C CYS A 56 -15.92 -13.42 0.01
N ASP A 57 -16.80 -14.16 -0.65
CA ASP A 57 -17.86 -14.90 0.02
C ASP A 57 -17.56 -16.39 0.07
N ALA A 58 -18.20 -17.09 1.00
CA ALA A 58 -18.32 -18.54 0.96
C ALA A 58 -19.74 -18.97 1.28
N THR A 59 -20.09 -20.18 0.86
CA THR A 59 -21.32 -20.84 1.28
C THR A 59 -20.94 -22.14 1.97
N ILE A 60 -21.20 -22.21 3.28
CA ILE A 60 -20.93 -23.39 4.08
C ILE A 60 -22.06 -24.38 3.83
N LEU A 61 -21.75 -25.50 3.18
CA LEU A 61 -22.72 -26.58 2.96
C LEU A 61 -22.67 -27.58 4.11
N THR A 62 -23.81 -28.18 4.42
CA THR A 62 -23.88 -29.28 5.39
C THR A 62 -22.89 -30.39 5.04
N SER A 63 -22.79 -30.75 3.76
CA SER A 63 -21.89 -31.80 3.28
C SER A 63 -20.40 -31.48 3.45
N MET A 64 -20.04 -30.21 3.67
CA MET A 64 -18.65 -29.84 3.99
C MET A 64 -18.30 -30.22 5.42
N VAL A 65 -19.25 -30.10 6.35
CA VAL A 65 -19.02 -30.23 7.80
C VAL A 65 -19.53 -31.57 8.32
N VAL A 66 -20.47 -32.23 7.64
CA VAL A 66 -20.99 -33.55 7.95
C VAL A 66 -20.62 -34.50 6.81
N PRO A 67 -19.68 -35.44 7.02
CA PRO A 67 -19.17 -36.30 5.95
C PRO A 67 -20.17 -37.38 5.51
N ASP A 68 -21.09 -37.78 6.39
CA ASP A 68 -22.14 -38.74 6.08
C ASP A 68 -23.53 -38.12 6.24
N THR A 69 -23.98 -37.45 5.18
CA THR A 69 -25.33 -36.88 5.11
C THR A 69 -26.41 -37.93 4.80
N ALA A 70 -26.02 -39.15 4.42
CA ALA A 70 -26.96 -40.24 4.12
C ALA A 70 -27.46 -40.93 5.41
N ALA A 71 -26.61 -40.96 6.44
CA ALA A 71 -26.98 -41.47 7.77
C ALA A 71 -28.12 -40.68 8.42
N CYS A 72 -28.19 -39.37 8.17
CA CYS A 72 -29.22 -38.47 8.70
C CYS A 72 -29.87 -37.69 7.55
N PRO A 73 -30.83 -38.26 6.81
CA PRO A 73 -31.46 -37.58 5.68
C PRO A 73 -32.37 -36.43 6.16
N GLY A 74 -32.58 -35.45 5.29
CA GLY A 74 -33.46 -34.31 5.56
C GLY A 74 -32.71 -33.01 5.90
N PRO A 75 -33.44 -31.89 5.99
CA PRO A 75 -32.87 -30.56 6.08
C PRO A 75 -32.14 -30.33 7.40
N LYS A 76 -30.98 -29.68 7.32
CA LYS A 76 -30.16 -29.27 8.47
C LYS A 76 -30.15 -27.76 8.61
N ASN A 77 -30.33 -27.25 9.81
CA ASN A 77 -30.13 -25.84 10.12
C ASN A 77 -28.66 -25.60 10.45
N LEU A 78 -28.01 -24.67 9.75
CA LEU A 78 -26.65 -24.24 10.02
C LEU A 78 -26.65 -22.87 10.70
N VAL A 79 -25.80 -22.71 11.70
CA VAL A 79 -25.50 -21.43 12.34
C VAL A 79 -23.99 -21.30 12.46
N VAL A 80 -23.42 -20.31 11.75
CA VAL A 80 -21.99 -20.01 11.75
C VAL A 80 -21.73 -18.83 12.70
N ARG A 81 -20.77 -18.98 13.60
CA ARG A 81 -20.41 -17.94 14.58
C ARG A 81 -18.90 -17.74 14.68
N ASP A 82 -18.51 -16.52 15.04
CA ASP A 82 -17.13 -16.17 15.34
C ASP A 82 -16.72 -16.56 16.78
N SER A 83 -15.47 -16.27 17.13
CA SER A 83 -14.92 -16.53 18.48
C SER A 83 -15.59 -15.72 19.61
N PHE A 84 -16.29 -14.64 19.27
CA PHE A 84 -17.06 -13.82 20.21
C PHE A 84 -18.56 -14.22 20.24
N ASN A 85 -18.90 -15.36 19.62
CA ASN A 85 -20.26 -15.89 19.51
C ASN A 85 -21.22 -14.99 18.70
N ARG A 86 -20.70 -14.09 17.85
CA ARG A 86 -21.51 -13.28 16.94
C ARG A 86 -21.97 -14.13 15.77
N LEU A 87 -23.19 -13.88 15.29
CA LEU A 87 -23.74 -14.58 14.12
C LEU A 87 -23.06 -14.06 12.86
N ILE A 88 -22.45 -14.97 12.08
CA ILE A 88 -21.82 -14.67 10.79
C ILE A 88 -22.73 -15.08 9.63
N GLY A 89 -23.36 -16.25 9.74
CA GLY A 89 -24.26 -16.76 8.69
C GLY A 89 -25.17 -17.84 9.23
N GLN A 90 -26.27 -18.07 8.54
CA GLN A 90 -27.23 -19.13 8.87
C GLN A 90 -28.03 -19.53 7.64
N GLY A 91 -28.59 -20.74 7.65
CA GLY A 91 -29.51 -21.20 6.62
C GLY A 91 -29.86 -22.67 6.75
N VAL A 92 -30.59 -23.18 5.76
CA VAL A 92 -30.98 -24.60 5.66
C VAL A 92 -30.14 -25.26 4.60
N ASP A 93 -29.43 -26.32 4.98
CA ASP A 93 -28.43 -27.09 4.22
C ASP A 93 -27.22 -26.30 3.72
N ALA A 94 -27.31 -24.98 3.66
CA ALA A 94 -26.29 -24.03 3.26
C ALA A 94 -26.39 -22.76 4.11
N ALA A 95 -25.25 -22.20 4.52
CA ALA A 95 -25.14 -20.91 5.18
C ALA A 95 -24.18 -20.00 4.40
N PRO A 96 -24.67 -18.94 3.73
CA PRO A 96 -23.80 -17.94 3.11
C PRO A 96 -23.09 -17.13 4.20
N ILE A 97 -21.83 -16.79 3.95
CA ILE A 97 -20.98 -15.96 4.80
C ILE A 97 -20.17 -14.98 3.97
N GLU A 98 -20.02 -13.76 4.48
CA GLU A 98 -19.15 -12.71 3.95
C GLU A 98 -17.78 -12.80 4.64
N GLY A 99 -16.71 -12.92 3.87
CA GLY A 99 -15.39 -13.34 4.33
C GLY A 99 -14.41 -12.21 4.68
N ASP A 100 -14.69 -10.97 4.26
CA ASP A 100 -13.76 -9.83 4.29
C ASP A 100 -12.86 -9.75 5.53
N THR A 101 -13.46 -9.61 6.71
CA THR A 101 -12.71 -9.44 7.98
C THR A 101 -12.39 -10.76 8.67
N LEU A 102 -12.84 -11.87 8.09
CA LEU A 102 -12.82 -13.21 8.69
C LEU A 102 -11.76 -14.13 8.08
N VAL A 103 -11.00 -13.66 7.08
CA VAL A 103 -9.89 -14.42 6.50
C VAL A 103 -8.92 -14.84 7.60
N GLY A 104 -8.58 -16.12 7.63
CA GLY A 104 -7.72 -16.71 8.64
C GLY A 104 -8.31 -16.89 10.04
N GLN A 105 -9.53 -16.40 10.30
CA GLN A 105 -10.24 -16.64 11.55
C GLN A 105 -10.83 -18.05 11.60
N ARG A 106 -10.99 -18.56 12.82
CA ARG A 106 -11.70 -19.82 13.08
C ARG A 106 -13.16 -19.51 13.42
N LEU A 107 -14.08 -20.19 12.75
CA LEU A 107 -15.52 -20.06 12.98
C LEU A 107 -16.09 -21.40 13.45
N SER A 108 -17.07 -21.35 14.36
CA SER A 108 -17.85 -22.52 14.74
C SER A 108 -19.07 -22.66 13.84
N VAL A 109 -19.37 -23.88 13.39
CA VAL A 109 -20.56 -24.22 12.63
C VAL A 109 -21.41 -25.15 13.46
N THR A 110 -22.54 -24.66 13.97
CA THR A 110 -23.53 -25.48 14.68
C THR A 110 -24.53 -26.00 13.67
N ILE A 111 -24.72 -27.31 13.61
CA ILE A 111 -25.65 -27.99 12.72
C ILE A 111 -26.72 -28.66 13.57
N THR A 112 -27.98 -28.32 13.32
CA THR A 112 -29.15 -28.92 13.98
C THR A 112 -30.00 -29.65 12.96
N ASP A 113 -30.21 -30.96 13.15
CA ASP A 113 -31.16 -31.71 12.34
C ASP A 113 -32.60 -31.30 12.65
N GLN A 114 -33.38 -30.95 11.63
CA GLN A 114 -34.74 -30.46 11.83
C GLN A 114 -35.72 -31.56 12.30
N ALA A 115 -35.46 -32.82 11.96
CA ALA A 115 -36.36 -33.92 12.24
C ALA A 115 -36.16 -34.50 13.66
N SER A 116 -34.91 -34.75 14.03
CA SER A 116 -34.51 -35.36 15.30
C SER A 116 -34.14 -34.33 16.38
N GLY A 117 -33.76 -33.11 15.99
CA GLY A 117 -33.22 -32.11 16.91
C GLY A 117 -31.75 -32.34 17.30
N SER A 118 -31.09 -33.36 16.75
CA SER A 118 -29.68 -33.63 17.04
C SER A 118 -28.77 -32.48 16.62
N VAL A 119 -27.79 -32.16 17.46
CA VAL A 119 -26.88 -31.04 17.27
C VAL A 119 -25.45 -31.53 17.19
N CYS A 120 -24.68 -31.01 16.25
CA CYS A 120 -23.23 -31.12 16.24
C CYS A 120 -22.55 -29.79 15.97
N VAL A 121 -21.27 -29.70 16.35
CA VAL A 121 -20.45 -28.51 16.13
C VAL A 121 -19.17 -28.90 15.43
N GLY A 122 -18.92 -28.27 14.28
CA GLY A 122 -17.64 -28.34 13.57
C GLY A 122 -16.94 -26.98 13.60
N PHE A 123 -15.66 -26.97 13.24
CA PHE A 123 -14.88 -25.74 13.13
C PHE A 123 -14.31 -25.59 11.73
N ILE A 124 -14.41 -24.38 11.18
CA ILE A 124 -13.87 -24.01 9.87
C ILE A 124 -12.87 -22.86 10.02
N ARG A 125 -11.97 -22.73 9.06
CA ARG A 125 -11.09 -21.57 8.90
C ARG A 125 -11.20 -21.05 7.48
N LEU A 126 -11.40 -19.75 7.32
CA LEU A 126 -11.49 -19.12 6.01
C LEU A 126 -10.10 -18.87 5.45
N PHE A 127 -9.94 -19.09 4.16
CA PHE A 127 -8.70 -18.83 3.42
C PHE A 127 -9.01 -18.02 2.18
N ASP A 128 -8.23 -16.97 2.00
CA ASP A 128 -8.03 -16.41 0.68
C ASP A 128 -6.85 -17.12 0.02
N ASN A 129 -7.03 -17.51 -1.24
CA ASN A 129 -6.00 -18.13 -2.06
C ASN A 129 -5.82 -17.39 -3.40
N SER A 130 -6.53 -16.29 -3.59
CA SER A 130 -6.38 -15.45 -4.76
C SER A 130 -5.24 -14.48 -4.49
N ALA A 131 -4.34 -14.32 -5.46
CA ALA A 131 -3.33 -13.29 -5.35
C ALA A 131 -3.93 -11.93 -5.72
N PRO A 132 -3.39 -10.83 -5.15
CA PRO A 132 -3.71 -9.50 -5.62
C PRO A 132 -3.47 -9.35 -7.13
N ARG A 133 -4.12 -8.36 -7.72
CA ARG A 133 -3.92 -7.95 -9.10
C ARG A 133 -3.37 -6.54 -9.10
N LEU A 134 -2.14 -6.40 -9.58
CA LEU A 134 -1.58 -5.10 -9.95
C LEU A 134 -2.11 -4.71 -11.32
N GLY A 135 -2.45 -3.43 -11.49
CA GLY A 135 -2.71 -2.82 -12.79
C GLY A 135 -1.44 -2.75 -13.65
N ASP A 136 -1.57 -2.08 -14.79
CA ASP A 136 -0.46 -1.95 -15.72
C ASP A 136 0.69 -1.11 -15.14
N CYS A 137 1.91 -1.50 -15.49
CA CYS A 137 3.14 -0.82 -15.08
C CYS A 137 3.85 -0.35 -16.35
N PRO A 138 3.37 0.75 -16.96
CA PRO A 138 3.79 1.15 -18.29
C PRO A 138 5.26 1.61 -18.29
N GLU A 139 5.90 1.48 -19.44
CA GLU A 139 7.19 2.12 -19.67
C GLU A 139 6.99 3.63 -19.77
N LEU A 140 7.86 4.38 -19.09
CA LEU A 140 7.81 5.84 -19.05
C LEU A 140 9.16 6.41 -19.48
N THR A 141 9.13 7.63 -20.01
CA THR A 141 10.33 8.39 -20.37
C THR A 141 10.26 9.73 -19.68
N VAL A 142 11.32 10.09 -18.98
CA VAL A 142 11.45 11.34 -18.23
C VAL A 142 12.77 11.99 -18.57
N SER A 143 12.84 13.31 -18.46
CA SER A 143 14.11 14.04 -18.51
C SER A 143 14.89 13.78 -17.22
N CYS A 144 16.21 13.92 -17.26
CA CYS A 144 17.04 13.66 -16.08
C CYS A 144 16.81 14.55 -14.85
N LEU A 145 16.10 15.67 -15.02
CA LEU A 145 15.70 16.58 -13.96
C LEU A 145 14.25 16.40 -13.51
N ASP A 146 13.48 15.57 -14.21
CA ASP A 146 12.07 15.37 -13.88
C ASP A 146 11.95 14.52 -12.61
N ASP A 147 10.99 14.86 -11.75
CA ASP A 147 10.64 14.01 -10.61
C ASP A 147 10.02 12.70 -11.13
N TYR A 148 10.72 11.59 -10.89
CA TYR A 148 10.25 10.24 -11.23
C TYR A 148 9.71 9.48 -10.01
N SER A 149 9.39 10.19 -8.92
CA SER A 149 8.76 9.60 -7.74
C SER A 149 7.38 8.99 -8.08
N PRO A 150 6.91 8.03 -7.26
CA PRO A 150 5.52 7.57 -7.30
C PRO A 150 4.47 8.67 -7.25
N ALA A 151 4.76 9.79 -6.58
CA ALA A 151 3.83 10.91 -6.46
C ALA A 151 3.67 11.65 -7.80
N ALA A 152 4.76 11.77 -8.56
CA ALA A 152 4.77 12.42 -9.87
C ALA A 152 4.27 11.49 -11.00
N LEU A 153 4.71 10.23 -11.02
CA LEU A 153 4.41 9.29 -12.10
C LEU A 153 3.17 8.42 -11.86
N GLY A 154 2.64 8.46 -10.64
CA GLY A 154 1.56 7.59 -10.19
C GLY A 154 2.04 6.24 -9.69
N ILE A 155 1.10 5.51 -9.09
CA ILE A 155 1.27 4.14 -8.60
C ILE A 155 0.32 3.20 -9.34
N PRO A 156 0.67 1.92 -9.54
CA PRO A 156 -0.25 0.97 -10.13
C PRO A 156 -1.48 0.79 -9.24
N THR A 157 -2.63 0.56 -9.86
CA THR A 157 -3.82 0.15 -9.11
C THR A 157 -3.61 -1.24 -8.52
N VAL A 158 -4.21 -1.50 -7.36
CA VAL A 158 -4.21 -2.83 -6.74
C VAL A 158 -5.63 -3.22 -6.46
N THR A 159 -6.00 -4.43 -6.84
CA THR A 159 -7.28 -5.05 -6.46
C THR A 159 -7.04 -6.43 -5.90
N ASP A 160 -7.92 -6.84 -5.01
CA ASP A 160 -7.96 -8.18 -4.46
C ASP A 160 -9.42 -8.49 -4.09
N ASN A 161 -9.82 -9.76 -4.12
CA ASN A 161 -11.19 -10.16 -3.80
C ASN A 161 -11.53 -9.88 -2.34
N CYS A 162 -10.61 -10.14 -1.40
CA CYS A 162 -10.85 -10.02 0.04
C CYS A 162 -10.15 -8.84 0.70
N ASN A 163 -9.32 -8.10 -0.03
CA ASN A 163 -8.58 -6.98 0.51
C ASN A 163 -8.74 -5.70 -0.34
N ALA A 164 -9.76 -4.90 -0.01
CA ALA A 164 -10.12 -3.69 -0.75
C ALA A 164 -9.22 -2.46 -0.47
N GLY A 165 -8.15 -2.59 0.32
CA GLY A 165 -7.33 -1.47 0.81
C GLY A 165 -5.83 -1.60 0.53
N LEU A 166 -5.44 -2.47 -0.40
CA LEU A 166 -4.03 -2.73 -0.66
C LEU A 166 -3.32 -1.53 -1.29
N VAL A 167 -2.16 -1.19 -0.72
CA VAL A 167 -1.25 -0.18 -1.25
C VAL A 167 0.02 -0.89 -1.70
N PRO A 168 0.46 -0.73 -2.97
CA PRO A 168 1.66 -1.37 -3.45
C PRO A 168 2.89 -0.68 -2.87
N THR A 169 3.90 -1.47 -2.58
CA THR A 169 5.25 -1.01 -2.22
C THR A 169 6.17 -1.09 -3.43
N PHE A 170 7.31 -0.40 -3.40
CA PHE A 170 8.27 -0.47 -4.50
C PHE A 170 9.73 -0.48 -4.04
N ILE A 171 10.57 -0.98 -4.93
CA ILE A 171 12.03 -0.85 -4.87
C ILE A 171 12.53 -0.41 -6.25
N ASP A 172 13.57 0.43 -6.26
CA ASP A 172 14.19 0.92 -7.48
C ASP A 172 15.60 0.33 -7.65
N GLU A 173 15.87 -0.14 -8.86
CA GLU A 173 17.22 -0.45 -9.34
C GLU A 173 17.59 0.53 -10.44
N ILE A 174 18.72 1.24 -10.26
CA ILE A 174 19.20 2.23 -11.23
C ILE A 174 20.33 1.62 -12.06
N ILE A 175 20.13 1.57 -13.37
CA ILE A 175 21.11 1.08 -14.33
C ILE A 175 21.60 2.25 -15.17
N LEU A 176 22.82 2.73 -14.89
CA LEU A 176 23.47 3.74 -15.72
C LEU A 176 23.76 3.17 -17.12
N ARG A 177 23.51 3.98 -18.15
CA ARG A 177 23.70 3.61 -19.55
C ARG A 177 24.97 4.23 -20.11
N ASP A 178 25.49 3.60 -21.15
CA ASP A 178 26.60 4.10 -21.93
C ASP A 178 26.18 5.30 -22.80
N CYS A 179 27.17 5.89 -23.45
CA CYS A 179 27.06 7.09 -24.27
C CYS A 179 26.57 6.81 -25.69
N LEU A 180 26.15 5.58 -25.99
CA LEU A 180 25.69 5.19 -27.33
C LEU A 180 24.22 5.55 -27.58
N THR A 181 23.52 6.02 -26.53
CA THR A 181 22.10 6.38 -26.59
C THR A 181 21.85 7.66 -25.80
N ASP A 182 20.76 8.35 -26.15
CA ASP A 182 20.28 9.54 -25.44
C ASP A 182 19.71 9.22 -24.04
N THR A 183 19.70 7.95 -23.63
CA THR A 183 19.31 7.52 -22.28
C THR A 183 20.52 7.56 -21.36
N ALA A 184 20.40 8.26 -20.24
CA ALA A 184 21.41 8.36 -19.20
C ALA A 184 21.35 7.18 -18.23
N ALA A 185 20.12 6.80 -17.87
CA ALA A 185 19.85 5.71 -16.95
C ALA A 185 18.52 5.04 -17.26
N ILE A 186 18.38 3.79 -16.84
CA ILE A 186 17.10 3.10 -16.76
C ILE A 186 16.84 2.82 -15.29
N VAL A 187 15.71 3.32 -14.77
CA VAL A 187 15.22 2.95 -13.44
C VAL A 187 14.23 1.81 -13.61
N LEU A 188 14.55 0.65 -13.04
CA LEU A 188 13.64 -0.49 -12.95
C LEU A 188 12.96 -0.44 -11.59
N ARG A 189 11.69 -0.02 -11.59
CA ARG A 189 10.87 0.04 -10.38
C ARG A 189 10.04 -1.23 -10.26
N GLN A 190 10.31 -2.06 -9.26
CA GLN A 190 9.51 -3.25 -8.98
C GLN A 190 8.43 -2.91 -7.95
N TRP A 191 7.17 -2.94 -8.38
CA TRP A 191 6.03 -2.82 -7.49
C TRP A 191 5.65 -4.19 -6.90
N THR A 192 5.26 -4.21 -5.63
CA THR A 192 4.83 -5.41 -4.90
C THR A 192 3.55 -5.12 -4.11
N ALA A 193 2.54 -5.95 -4.29
CA ALA A 193 1.33 -5.97 -3.46
C ALA A 193 1.23 -7.30 -2.73
N ASP A 194 1.04 -7.25 -1.41
CA ASP A 194 0.92 -8.41 -0.50
C ASP A 194 -0.45 -8.35 0.18
N ASP A 195 -1.23 -9.42 0.07
CA ASP A 195 -2.58 -9.50 0.63
C ASP A 195 -2.61 -9.70 2.17
N GLY A 196 -1.46 -9.94 2.79
CA GLY A 196 -1.32 -10.27 4.22
C GLY A 196 -1.61 -11.73 4.57
N HIS A 197 -1.96 -12.56 3.57
CA HIS A 197 -2.33 -13.96 3.71
C HIS A 197 -1.40 -14.91 2.94
N GLY A 198 -0.28 -14.36 2.43
CA GLY A 198 0.80 -15.12 1.80
C GLY A 198 0.77 -15.07 0.27
N GLN A 199 -0.19 -14.36 -0.33
CA GLN A 199 -0.27 -14.19 -1.78
C GLN A 199 0.27 -12.82 -2.18
N VAL A 200 1.13 -12.82 -3.20
CA VAL A 200 1.86 -11.62 -3.61
C VAL A 200 1.79 -11.45 -5.12
N ALA A 201 1.57 -10.21 -5.55
CA ALA A 201 1.65 -9.78 -6.94
C ALA A 201 2.84 -8.83 -7.14
N ARG A 202 3.48 -8.92 -8.31
CA ARG A 202 4.58 -8.02 -8.70
C ARG A 202 4.43 -7.56 -10.14
N CYS A 203 4.88 -6.34 -10.41
CA CYS A 203 5.11 -5.85 -11.77
C CYS A 203 6.40 -5.02 -11.80
N THR A 204 6.99 -4.84 -12.99
CA THR A 204 8.16 -3.99 -13.16
C THR A 204 7.82 -2.86 -14.12
N GLN A 205 7.96 -1.64 -13.62
CA GLN A 205 7.88 -0.41 -14.40
C GLN A 205 9.30 -0.04 -14.86
N ARG A 206 9.46 0.25 -16.15
CA ARG A 206 10.73 0.73 -16.71
C ARG A 206 10.63 2.23 -16.94
N ILE A 207 11.57 3.00 -16.40
CA ILE A 207 11.62 4.45 -16.57
C ILE A 207 12.93 4.79 -17.28
N HIS A 208 12.83 5.30 -18.50
CA HIS A 208 13.94 5.81 -19.28
C HIS A 208 14.24 7.24 -18.87
N VAL A 209 15.45 7.49 -18.39
CA VAL A 209 15.90 8.82 -18.03
C VAL A 209 16.75 9.37 -19.16
N ILE A 210 16.25 10.41 -19.82
CA ILE A 210 16.90 11.03 -20.98
C ILE A 210 18.01 11.97 -20.50
N ARG A 211 19.16 11.91 -21.18
CA ARG A 211 20.33 12.77 -20.94
C ARG A 211 19.98 14.23 -21.11
N ALA A 212 20.64 15.07 -20.33
CA ALA A 212 20.63 16.50 -20.59
C ALA A 212 21.36 16.81 -21.90
N SER A 213 20.95 17.85 -22.61
CA SER A 213 21.83 18.51 -23.57
C SER A 213 22.61 19.60 -22.85
N ALA A 214 23.94 19.54 -22.93
CA ALA A 214 24.81 20.44 -22.18
C ALA A 214 24.69 21.92 -22.60
N MET A 215 24.06 22.21 -23.75
CA MET A 215 23.85 23.56 -24.28
C MET A 215 22.91 24.46 -23.44
N ALA A 216 22.42 23.99 -22.29
CA ALA A 216 21.48 24.72 -21.42
C ALA A 216 21.98 24.94 -19.99
N VAL A 217 23.29 24.81 -19.75
CA VAL A 217 23.91 25.10 -18.45
C VAL A 217 24.08 26.62 -18.28
N SER A 218 23.72 27.14 -17.11
CA SER A 218 24.05 28.51 -16.68
C SER A 218 24.81 28.47 -15.35
N PHE A 219 25.68 29.44 -15.13
CA PHE A 219 26.53 29.51 -13.94
C PHE A 219 26.04 30.58 -12.96
N PRO A 220 26.33 30.45 -11.65
CA PRO A 220 25.96 31.45 -10.66
C PRO A 220 26.55 32.83 -10.94
N GLU A 221 25.78 33.87 -10.62
CA GLU A 221 26.23 35.27 -10.66
C GLU A 221 27.11 35.61 -9.45
N ASP A 222 27.84 36.73 -9.54
CA ASP A 222 28.67 37.25 -8.45
C ASP A 222 27.84 37.65 -7.22
N VAL A 223 28.44 37.48 -6.03
CA VAL A 223 27.76 37.70 -4.74
C VAL A 223 28.55 38.66 -3.85
N LEU A 224 27.85 39.60 -3.21
CA LEU A 224 28.39 40.46 -2.16
C LEU A 224 27.75 40.09 -0.80
N LEU A 225 28.57 39.64 0.15
CA LEU A 225 28.17 39.24 1.49
C LEU A 225 28.67 40.25 2.53
N SER A 226 27.93 40.40 3.62
CA SER A 226 28.41 41.13 4.81
C SER A 226 29.48 40.31 5.54
N CYS A 227 30.41 40.99 6.21
CA CYS A 227 31.39 40.36 7.11
C CYS A 227 30.76 39.83 8.41
N ASP A 228 29.51 40.17 8.71
CA ASP A 228 28.77 39.61 9.84
C ASP A 228 28.29 38.19 9.52
N ASN A 229 29.16 37.21 9.81
CA ASN A 229 28.94 35.78 9.61
C ASN A 229 28.62 35.41 8.13
N PRO A 230 29.59 35.59 7.20
CA PRO A 230 29.41 35.27 5.80
C PRO A 230 29.24 33.75 5.59
N ASP A 231 28.23 33.36 4.82
CA ASP A 231 28.06 31.99 4.32
C ASP A 231 28.41 31.93 2.83
N ILE A 232 29.57 31.36 2.53
CA ILE A 232 30.11 31.21 1.17
C ILE A 232 29.76 29.85 0.55
N SER A 233 28.96 29.02 1.21
CA SER A 233 28.58 27.71 0.68
C SER A 233 27.83 27.85 -0.66
N PRO A 234 27.96 26.90 -1.59
CA PRO A 234 27.18 26.90 -2.82
C PRO A 234 25.66 26.97 -2.61
N ASP A 235 25.15 26.41 -1.50
CA ASP A 235 23.73 26.49 -1.17
C ASP A 235 23.27 27.94 -0.91
N SER A 236 24.17 28.78 -0.39
CA SER A 236 23.92 30.20 -0.12
C SER A 236 24.26 31.10 -1.31
N THR A 237 25.36 30.82 -2.01
CA THR A 237 25.87 31.67 -3.11
C THR A 237 25.42 31.22 -4.48
N GLY A 238 24.71 30.10 -4.59
CA GLY A 238 24.22 29.51 -5.84
C GLY A 238 25.11 28.40 -6.39
N VAL A 239 24.50 27.58 -7.26
CA VAL A 239 25.09 26.45 -8.00
C VAL A 239 24.75 26.57 -9.49
N PRO A 240 25.52 25.94 -10.39
CA PRO A 240 25.16 25.86 -11.80
C PRO A 240 23.73 25.34 -11.98
N LEU A 241 23.02 25.87 -12.96
CA LEU A 241 21.65 25.48 -13.28
C LEU A 241 21.62 24.81 -14.65
N LEU A 242 20.75 23.82 -14.81
CA LEU A 242 20.38 23.26 -16.10
C LEU A 242 18.90 23.54 -16.32
N ASN A 243 18.55 24.28 -17.38
CA ASN A 243 17.17 24.72 -17.64
C ASN A 243 16.52 25.45 -16.43
N ASN A 244 17.31 26.30 -15.73
CA ASN A 244 16.91 27.01 -14.51
C ASN A 244 16.64 26.13 -13.27
N MET A 245 16.96 24.84 -13.32
CA MET A 245 16.90 23.96 -12.15
C MET A 245 18.33 23.75 -11.60
N PRO A 246 18.53 23.74 -10.27
CA PRO A 246 19.83 23.46 -9.67
C PRO A 246 20.41 22.15 -10.20
N LEU A 247 21.62 22.22 -10.72
CA LEU A 247 22.40 21.06 -11.13
C LEU A 247 23.33 20.70 -9.97
N MET A 248 22.90 19.76 -9.13
CA MET A 248 23.70 19.30 -7.99
C MET A 248 24.10 17.84 -8.14
N HIS A 249 25.18 17.48 -7.45
CA HIS A 249 25.75 16.13 -7.43
C HIS A 249 24.66 15.05 -7.27
N GLY A 250 24.53 14.14 -8.23
CA GLY A 250 23.62 12.99 -8.15
C GLY A 250 22.48 12.99 -9.16
N ASP A 251 22.32 14.04 -9.98
CA ASP A 251 21.33 14.02 -11.04
C ASP A 251 21.69 12.99 -12.11
N LEU A 252 20.71 12.19 -12.56
CA LEU A 252 20.87 11.18 -13.61
C LEU A 252 21.08 11.83 -15.00
N CYS A 253 21.56 13.07 -15.06
CA CYS A 253 21.77 13.84 -16.28
C CYS A 253 23.04 13.47 -17.03
N GLY A 254 23.96 12.75 -16.41
CA GLY A 254 25.28 12.49 -16.98
C GLY A 254 26.20 13.71 -17.02
N LEU A 255 25.84 14.76 -16.27
CA LEU A 255 26.68 15.93 -16.03
C LEU A 255 27.36 15.80 -14.67
N LEU A 256 28.63 16.16 -14.62
CA LEU A 256 29.42 16.25 -13.40
C LEU A 256 29.72 17.72 -13.13
N VAL A 257 29.38 18.18 -11.92
CA VAL A 257 29.65 19.54 -11.45
C VAL A 257 30.74 19.50 -10.38
N GLU A 258 31.82 20.24 -10.64
CA GLU A 258 32.94 20.44 -9.73
C GLU A 258 33.15 21.94 -9.49
N TYR A 259 33.73 22.30 -8.36
CA TYR A 259 34.18 23.68 -8.11
C TYR A 259 35.50 23.71 -7.35
N GLN A 260 36.24 24.80 -7.56
CA GLN A 260 37.45 25.12 -6.82
C GLN A 260 37.42 26.59 -6.38
N ASP A 261 37.68 26.80 -5.09
CA ASP A 261 37.75 28.14 -4.50
C ASP A 261 39.19 28.60 -4.39
N ASP A 262 39.46 29.82 -4.87
CA ASP A 262 40.68 30.56 -4.59
C ASP A 262 40.34 31.79 -3.73
N THR A 263 40.88 31.85 -2.51
CA THR A 263 40.57 32.91 -1.55
C THR A 263 41.73 33.88 -1.42
N THR A 264 41.46 35.15 -1.71
CA THR A 264 42.42 36.24 -1.55
C THR A 264 41.96 37.18 -0.43
N PHE A 265 42.83 37.40 0.56
CA PHE A 265 42.62 38.43 1.57
C PHE A 265 42.99 39.79 0.98
N ILE A 266 42.04 40.72 1.01
CA ILE A 266 42.22 42.07 0.49
C ILE A 266 42.21 43.02 1.69
N CYS A 267 43.12 44.00 1.72
CA CYS A 267 43.08 45.07 2.72
C CYS A 267 42.32 46.26 2.11
N GLN A 268 41.17 46.65 2.69
CA GLN A 268 40.36 47.89 2.50
C GLN A 268 38.92 47.61 3.00
N ASP A 269 37.87 48.20 2.39
CA ASP A 269 36.44 47.97 2.69
C ASP A 269 35.97 46.50 2.53
N TYR A 270 36.87 45.59 2.14
CA TYR A 270 36.64 44.15 1.94
C TYR A 270 37.46 43.33 2.94
N MET A 271 36.87 42.25 3.45
CA MET A 271 37.54 41.27 4.32
C MET A 271 38.33 40.25 3.50
N PHE A 272 37.68 39.64 2.50
CA PHE A 272 38.30 38.72 1.54
C PHE A 272 37.43 38.58 0.28
N ARG A 273 38.04 38.08 -0.79
CA ARG A 273 37.40 37.72 -2.06
C ARG A 273 37.63 36.24 -2.33
N VAL A 274 36.61 35.53 -2.79
CA VAL A 274 36.70 34.16 -3.30
C VAL A 274 36.40 34.19 -4.78
N ASP A 275 37.34 33.69 -5.59
CA ASP A 275 37.10 33.37 -6.99
C ASP A 275 36.78 31.87 -7.08
N ARG A 276 35.50 31.54 -7.20
CA ARG A 276 35.02 30.16 -7.32
C ARG A 276 34.95 29.79 -8.79
N GLN A 277 35.82 28.88 -9.22
CA GLN A 277 35.76 28.30 -10.56
C GLN A 277 34.83 27.10 -10.55
N TRP A 278 33.72 27.20 -11.26
CA TRP A 278 32.81 26.11 -11.56
C TRP A 278 33.25 25.39 -12.84
N THR A 279 33.18 24.06 -12.84
CA THR A 279 33.45 23.20 -13.99
C THR A 279 32.30 22.23 -14.16
N VAL A 280 31.62 22.28 -15.31
CA VAL A 280 30.57 21.32 -15.68
C VAL A 280 31.09 20.49 -16.85
N THR A 281 31.20 19.18 -16.66
CA THR A 281 31.62 18.23 -17.69
C THR A 281 30.48 17.28 -18.01
N GLU A 282 30.36 16.89 -19.28
CA GLU A 282 29.47 15.80 -19.68
C GLU A 282 30.27 14.49 -19.78
N ASN A 283 29.74 13.41 -19.21
CA ASN A 283 30.45 12.12 -19.19
C ASN A 283 30.49 11.38 -20.54
N CYS A 284 29.74 11.86 -21.52
CA CYS A 284 29.52 11.16 -22.79
C CYS A 284 29.99 11.89 -24.04
N THR A 285 30.31 13.17 -23.90
CA THR A 285 30.89 13.96 -24.97
C THR A 285 32.16 14.64 -24.43
N ASP A 286 32.84 15.39 -25.29
CA ASP A 286 33.95 16.23 -24.85
C ASP A 286 33.47 17.60 -24.31
N PHE A 287 32.17 17.73 -23.98
CA PHE A 287 31.64 18.96 -23.42
C PHE A 287 32.23 19.22 -22.03
N SER A 288 32.81 20.41 -21.89
CA SER A 288 33.30 20.96 -20.64
C SER A 288 33.16 22.47 -20.70
N GLU A 289 32.41 23.03 -19.75
CA GLU A 289 32.31 24.48 -19.58
C GLU A 289 32.79 24.88 -18.19
N THR A 290 33.48 26.01 -18.14
CA THR A 290 34.00 26.58 -16.90
C THR A 290 33.59 28.04 -16.78
N ALA A 291 33.19 28.45 -15.59
CA ALA A 291 32.91 29.86 -15.29
C ALA A 291 33.48 30.22 -13.92
N THR A 292 33.81 31.49 -13.73
CA THR A 292 34.25 32.01 -12.44
C THR A 292 33.14 32.84 -11.83
N GLN A 293 32.74 32.50 -10.61
CA GLN A 293 31.87 33.29 -9.75
C GLN A 293 32.75 34.07 -8.76
N VAL A 294 32.53 35.37 -8.63
CA VAL A 294 33.22 36.21 -7.65
C VAL A 294 32.35 36.40 -6.42
N ILE A 295 32.85 36.00 -5.25
CA ILE A 295 32.20 36.21 -3.96
C ILE A 295 33.03 37.20 -3.14
N ILE A 296 32.45 38.34 -2.81
CA ILE A 296 33.12 39.40 -2.05
C ILE A 296 32.50 39.46 -0.66
N VAL A 297 33.34 39.43 0.38
CA VAL A 297 32.90 39.68 1.76
C VAL A 297 33.38 41.07 2.18
N ALA A 298 32.45 41.94 2.56
CA ALA A 298 32.71 43.34 2.86
C ALA A 298 32.03 43.78 4.16
N ASP A 299 32.64 44.74 4.87
CA ASP A 299 31.90 45.49 5.88
C ASP A 299 31.09 46.57 5.19
N ASN A 300 29.77 46.40 5.18
CA ASN A 300 28.82 47.38 4.64
C ASN A 300 28.04 48.09 5.75
N SER A 301 28.42 47.89 7.02
CA SER A 301 27.74 48.44 8.18
C SER A 301 28.52 49.64 8.74
N GLY A 302 27.84 50.76 8.93
CA GLY A 302 28.43 51.88 9.64
C GLY A 302 28.49 51.60 11.15
N PRO A 303 29.45 52.18 11.89
CA PRO A 303 29.46 52.05 13.34
C PRO A 303 28.20 52.67 13.94
N SER A 304 27.59 51.99 14.90
CA SER A 304 26.50 52.57 15.68
C SER A 304 27.06 53.49 16.77
N LEU A 305 26.71 54.78 16.70
CA LEU A 305 27.07 55.76 17.72
C LEU A 305 25.93 55.84 18.74
N SER A 306 26.18 55.33 19.95
CA SER A 306 25.32 55.56 21.11
C SER A 306 25.80 56.83 21.84
N CYS A 307 25.15 57.95 21.57
CA CYS A 307 25.43 59.20 22.27
C CYS A 307 24.72 59.24 23.64
N PRO A 308 25.37 59.74 24.70
CA PRO A 308 24.70 59.93 25.99
C PRO A 308 23.50 60.88 25.84
N PRO A 309 22.33 60.59 26.45
CA PRO A 309 21.18 61.48 26.42
C PRO A 309 21.51 62.84 27.07
N PRO A 310 20.81 63.93 26.71
CA PRO A 310 21.06 65.26 27.27
C PRO A 310 21.05 65.32 28.80
N THR A 311 20.30 64.43 29.46
CA THR A 311 20.26 64.31 30.93
C THR A 311 21.57 63.84 31.56
N GLN A 312 22.42 63.13 30.81
CA GLN A 312 23.79 62.77 31.20
C GLN A 312 24.80 63.89 30.91
N LEU A 313 24.37 64.98 30.25
CA LEU A 313 25.18 66.15 29.93
C LEU A 313 24.77 67.39 30.74
N VAL A 314 23.85 67.24 31.71
CA VAL A 314 23.47 68.32 32.63
C VAL A 314 24.45 68.34 33.79
N PHE A 315 25.32 69.36 33.81
CA PHE A 315 26.16 69.69 34.96
C PHE A 315 25.58 70.90 35.67
N SER A 316 25.27 70.77 36.95
CA SER A 316 24.95 71.90 37.80
C SER A 316 26.25 72.60 38.18
N THR A 317 26.31 73.92 38.01
CA THR A 317 27.38 74.75 38.58
C THR A 317 27.17 74.87 40.08
N ASP A 318 28.23 74.81 40.87
CA ASP A 318 28.16 75.18 42.28
C ASP A 318 27.76 76.66 42.40
N SER A 319 26.86 76.98 43.34
CA SER A 319 26.53 78.38 43.61
C SER A 319 27.79 79.06 44.15
N ASP A 320 28.26 80.07 43.41
CA ASP A 320 29.42 80.93 43.67
C ASP A 320 30.76 80.55 43.00
N GLU A 321 30.83 79.44 42.24
CA GLU A 321 31.96 79.17 41.35
C GLU A 321 31.47 78.98 39.91
N CYS A 322 31.92 79.83 38.97
CA CYS A 322 31.65 79.67 37.54
C CYS A 322 32.46 78.51 36.92
N SER A 323 32.53 77.38 37.58
CA SER A 323 33.18 76.15 37.11
C SER A 323 32.28 74.95 37.35
N ALA A 324 32.35 73.99 36.43
CA ALA A 324 31.75 72.67 36.57
C ALA A 324 32.82 71.62 36.25
N THR A 325 32.91 70.56 37.06
CA THR A 325 33.79 69.43 36.78
C THR A 325 33.01 68.36 36.05
N ILE A 326 33.42 68.07 34.81
CA ILE A 326 32.90 66.97 34.00
C ILE A 326 33.74 65.74 34.36
N ALA A 327 33.12 64.70 34.92
CA ALA A 327 33.75 63.39 35.16
C ALA A 327 33.26 62.39 34.11
#